data_AF-A0A1A7WYR1-F1
#
_entry.id   AF-A0A1A7WYR1-F1
#
_cell.length_a   1.000
_cell.length_b   1.000
_cell.length_c   1.000
_cell.angle_alpha   90.00
_cell.angle_beta   90.00
_cell.angle_gamma   90.00
#
_symmetry.space_group_name_H-M   'P 1'
#
loop_
_entity.id
_entity.type
_entity.pdbx_description
1 polymer ?
#
loop_
_entity_poly.entity_id
_entity_poly.type
_entity_poly.pdbx_seq_one_letter_code
_entity_poly.pdbx_strand_id
1 'polypeptide(L)'
;FVIFSRSTLPAYTPPTELLNFYLDSRWGLHADRLVVNKEQRGARSVPGLSLLQAADHALTSCHLTSDLLVGDVAITQGRHYWACSVEPGSYLVKVGVGLESKLQEWFHLPQDMASPRYDPDSGHDSGAEDALDSAPPFCFLTMGMGKIYLPQHNYHHHHGNGNRDPITNGNTPPTPAGLTYPLPPRLGVCLDFEKGRVTFYDAHSLRPLWEGHVDCSGPVCPAFCFIGGGALQLQELVANRNADQTPVRRVTIQPRVSNLNNNN
;
A
#
# COMPACT_ATOMS: atom_id res chain seq x y z
N PHE A 1 -35.43 27.73 -8.29
CA PHE A 1 -35.59 26.66 -7.30
C PHE A 1 -35.91 25.37 -8.03
N VAL A 2 -34.89 24.58 -8.36
CA VAL A 2 -35.08 23.23 -8.91
C VAL A 2 -34.51 22.27 -7.88
N ILE A 3 -35.42 21.55 -7.23
CA ILE A 3 -35.12 20.47 -6.30
C ILE A 3 -34.60 19.32 -7.18
N PHE A 4 -33.30 19.01 -7.07
CA PHE A 4 -32.80 17.75 -7.62
C PHE A 4 -33.30 16.61 -6.73
N SER A 5 -34.33 15.95 -7.24
CA SER A 5 -34.81 14.64 -6.80
C SER A 5 -33.65 13.64 -6.76
N ARG A 6 -33.69 12.75 -5.76
CA ARG A 6 -32.81 11.60 -5.58
C ARG A 6 -32.63 10.83 -6.89
N SER A 7 -31.56 11.09 -7.63
CA SER A 7 -31.06 10.18 -8.66
C SER A 7 -30.24 9.10 -7.98
N THR A 8 -30.83 7.91 -7.93
CA THR A 8 -30.24 6.62 -7.62
C THR A 8 -28.89 6.42 -8.29
N LEU A 9 -27.80 6.50 -7.51
CA LEU A 9 -26.53 5.89 -7.88
C LEU A 9 -26.73 4.36 -7.89
N PRO A 10 -26.19 3.61 -8.87
CA PRO A 10 -26.36 2.17 -8.92
C PRO A 10 -25.73 1.50 -7.67
N ALA A 11 -26.48 0.59 -7.08
CA ALA A 11 -26.18 -0.16 -5.87
C ALA A 11 -25.00 -1.14 -6.04
N TYR A 12 -23.76 -0.64 -6.09
CA TYR A 12 -22.54 -1.48 -6.18
C TYR A 12 -21.53 -1.29 -5.05
N THR A 13 -21.90 -0.56 -4.00
CA THR A 13 -21.10 -0.54 -2.77
C THR A 13 -22.02 -0.86 -1.59
N PRO A 14 -21.82 -1.97 -0.86
CA PRO A 14 -22.37 -2.06 0.50
C PRO A 14 -21.88 -0.85 1.32
N PRO A 15 -22.53 -0.48 2.43
CA PRO A 15 -22.07 0.62 3.28
C PRO A 15 -20.67 0.31 3.79
N THR A 16 -19.66 0.79 3.08
CA THR A 16 -18.26 0.70 3.49
C THR A 16 -17.98 1.89 4.39
N GLU A 17 -17.45 1.63 5.58
CA GLU A 17 -17.08 2.70 6.51
C GLU A 17 -15.89 3.48 5.94
N LEU A 18 -15.99 4.81 5.97
CA LEU A 18 -14.88 5.67 5.58
C LEU A 18 -13.85 5.67 6.71
N LEU A 19 -12.66 5.14 6.43
CA LEU A 19 -11.55 5.13 7.37
C LEU A 19 -10.83 6.47 7.33
N ASN A 20 -10.86 7.18 8.44
CA ASN A 20 -10.10 8.40 8.64
C ASN A 20 -8.91 8.12 9.57
N PHE A 21 -7.69 8.34 9.08
CA PHE A 21 -6.46 8.09 9.82
C PHE A 21 -5.41 9.16 9.46
N TYR A 22 -4.32 9.15 10.21
CA TYR A 22 -3.15 10.00 10.03
C TYR A 22 -1.92 9.16 9.73
N LEU A 23 -0.96 9.75 9.01
CA LEU A 23 0.31 9.13 8.72
C LEU A 23 1.20 9.19 9.97
N ASP A 24 1.60 8.03 10.49
CA ASP A 24 2.39 7.95 11.71
C ASP A 24 3.90 7.95 11.40
N SER A 25 4.53 9.11 11.60
CA SER A 25 5.97 9.28 11.38
C SER A 25 6.85 8.51 12.38
N ARG A 26 6.28 7.93 13.44
CA ARG A 26 7.03 7.07 14.38
C ARG A 26 7.46 5.75 13.76
N TRP A 27 6.78 5.34 12.69
CA TRP A 27 7.06 4.14 11.92
C TRP A 27 7.92 4.44 10.69
N GLY A 28 8.85 5.40 10.74
CA GLY A 28 9.73 5.70 9.62
C GLY A 28 11.14 5.20 9.90
N LEU A 29 11.65 4.22 9.12
CA LEU A 29 13.05 3.76 9.22
C LEU A 29 14.08 4.89 9.01
N HIS A 30 13.69 5.93 8.27
CA HIS A 30 14.56 7.04 7.88
C HIS A 30 13.85 8.39 8.02
N ALA A 31 13.75 8.88 9.26
CA ALA A 31 13.11 10.16 9.58
C ALA A 31 13.77 11.38 8.89
N ASP A 32 15.02 11.26 8.46
CA ASP A 32 15.76 12.27 7.70
C ASP A 32 15.36 12.33 6.20
N ARG A 33 14.70 11.28 5.70
CA ARG A 33 14.37 11.10 4.28
C ARG A 33 12.87 11.13 4.04
N LEU A 34 12.09 10.71 5.03
CA LEU A 34 10.64 10.71 4.97
C LEU A 34 10.06 11.93 5.72
N VAL A 35 9.52 12.87 4.96
CA VAL A 35 8.89 14.08 5.48
C VAL A 35 7.38 13.91 5.45
N VAL A 36 6.76 13.87 6.63
CA VAL A 36 5.30 13.93 6.80
C VAL A 36 4.88 15.38 7.03
N ASN A 37 3.82 15.84 6.34
CA ASN A 37 3.33 17.21 6.48
C ASN A 37 2.72 17.46 7.87
N LYS A 38 2.52 18.74 8.23
CA LYS A 38 1.99 19.13 9.56
C LYS A 38 0.61 18.53 9.87
N GLU A 39 -0.19 18.28 8.84
CA GLU A 39 -1.52 17.70 8.96
C GLU A 39 -1.48 16.17 9.13
N GLN A 40 -0.32 15.54 8.97
CA GLN A 40 -0.15 14.08 8.91
C GLN A 40 -1.04 13.42 7.85
N ARG A 41 -1.20 14.11 6.71
CA ARG A 41 -1.99 13.65 5.56
C ARG A 41 -1.18 13.53 4.28
N GLY A 42 -0.03 14.18 4.22
CA GLY A 42 0.89 14.10 3.10
C GLY A 42 2.23 13.55 3.54
N ALA A 43 2.86 12.75 2.70
CA ALA A 43 4.23 12.29 2.91
C ALA A 43 5.03 12.39 1.63
N ARG A 44 6.31 12.71 1.79
CA ARG A 44 7.31 12.75 0.72
C ARG A 44 8.57 12.04 1.18
N SER A 45 9.01 11.05 0.42
CA SER A 45 10.34 10.45 0.56
C SER A 45 11.29 11.16 -0.41
N VAL A 46 12.44 11.58 0.10
CA VAL A 46 13.54 12.14 -0.67
C VAL A 46 14.78 11.24 -0.56
N PRO A 47 15.68 11.26 -1.57
CA PRO A 47 16.90 10.46 -1.56
C PRO A 47 17.77 10.59 -0.29
N GLY A 48 17.75 11.75 0.39
CA GLY A 48 18.63 12.05 1.51
C GLY A 48 20.04 12.43 1.05
N LEU A 49 20.81 13.09 1.92
CA LEU A 49 22.11 13.66 1.56
C LEU A 49 23.15 12.57 1.24
N SER A 50 23.17 11.48 2.00
CA SER A 50 24.15 10.39 1.82
C SER A 50 24.02 9.74 0.44
N LEU A 51 22.79 9.48 -0.02
CA LEU A 51 22.54 8.92 -1.34
C LEU A 51 22.88 9.94 -2.45
N LEU A 52 22.56 11.22 -2.24
CA LEU A 52 22.90 12.28 -3.18
C LEU A 52 24.43 12.44 -3.34
N GLN A 53 25.18 12.38 -2.25
CA GLN A 53 26.65 12.42 -2.25
C GLN A 53 27.26 11.20 -2.95
N ALA A 54 26.72 10.00 -2.69
CA ALA A 54 27.16 8.79 -3.38
C ALA A 54 26.91 8.88 -4.90
N ALA A 55 25.77 9.46 -5.30
CA ALA A 55 25.45 9.67 -6.71
C ALA A 55 26.34 10.71 -7.39
N ASP A 56 26.75 11.77 -6.69
CA ASP A 56 27.64 12.82 -7.22
C ASP A 56 29.03 12.26 -7.65
N HIS A 57 29.51 11.26 -6.91
CA HIS A 57 30.82 10.63 -7.16
C HIS A 57 30.77 9.47 -8.18
N ALA A 58 29.60 9.10 -8.70
CA ALA A 58 29.44 7.93 -9.57
C ALA A 58 28.89 8.30 -10.95
N LEU A 59 29.60 7.94 -12.02
CA LEU A 59 29.11 8.06 -13.40
C LEU A 59 27.95 7.09 -13.69
N THR A 60 27.89 5.96 -12.98
CA THR A 60 26.83 4.96 -13.02
C THR A 60 26.62 4.38 -11.62
N SER A 61 25.41 4.48 -11.06
CA SER A 61 25.03 3.81 -9.81
C SER A 61 23.49 3.66 -9.73
N CYS A 62 23.02 2.63 -9.02
CA CYS A 62 21.59 2.32 -8.84
C CYS A 62 21.22 2.09 -7.36
N HIS A 63 21.79 2.87 -6.44
CA HIS A 63 21.38 2.81 -5.04
C HIS A 63 19.96 3.36 -4.88
N LEU A 64 19.02 2.45 -4.64
CA LEU A 64 17.66 2.78 -4.25
C LEU A 64 17.47 2.40 -2.80
N THR A 65 16.74 3.26 -2.10
CA THR A 65 16.32 3.05 -0.73
C THR A 65 14.84 2.73 -0.69
N SER A 66 14.42 2.06 0.37
CA SER A 66 13.00 1.83 0.64
C SER A 66 12.62 2.44 1.97
N ASP A 67 11.58 3.27 1.99
CA ASP A 67 10.98 3.82 3.21
C ASP A 67 9.56 3.26 3.35
N LEU A 68 9.18 2.83 4.55
CA LEU A 68 7.82 2.39 4.87
C LEU A 68 7.18 3.40 5.81
N LEU A 69 5.89 3.63 5.62
CA LEU A 69 5.05 4.50 6.41
C LEU A 69 3.71 3.79 6.67
N VAL A 70 3.20 3.91 7.88
CA VAL A 70 1.99 3.22 8.33
C VAL A 70 0.98 4.26 8.84
N GLY A 71 -0.31 3.98 8.67
CA GLY A 71 -1.37 4.76 9.29
C GLY A 71 -1.44 4.54 10.81
N ASP A 72 -1.98 5.51 11.55
CA ASP A 72 -2.13 5.45 13.01
C ASP A 72 -3.30 4.58 13.52
N VAL A 73 -3.98 3.87 12.62
CA VAL A 73 -5.12 2.99 12.91
C VAL A 73 -4.85 1.58 12.41
N ALA A 74 -5.16 0.60 13.26
CA ALA A 74 -5.18 -0.81 12.91
C ALA A 74 -6.64 -1.31 12.82
N ILE A 75 -6.93 -2.03 11.74
CA ILE A 75 -8.26 -2.55 11.41
C ILE A 75 -8.31 -4.02 11.87
N THR A 76 -9.37 -4.37 12.59
CA THR A 76 -9.55 -5.74 13.14
C THR A 76 -10.89 -6.37 12.76
N GLN A 77 -11.75 -5.66 12.04
CA GLN A 77 -13.07 -6.09 11.58
C GLN A 77 -13.66 -5.06 10.63
N GLY A 78 -14.69 -5.47 9.89
CA GLY A 78 -15.51 -4.65 9.03
C GLY A 78 -14.88 -4.36 7.67
N ARG A 79 -15.61 -3.55 6.90
CA ARG A 79 -15.18 -3.07 5.59
C ARG A 79 -14.84 -1.60 5.67
N HIS A 80 -13.61 -1.27 5.29
CA HIS A 80 -13.04 0.07 5.42
C HIS A 80 -12.55 0.58 4.07
N TYR A 81 -12.82 1.85 3.79
CA TYR A 81 -12.39 2.53 2.57
C TYR A 81 -11.63 3.81 2.87
N TRP A 82 -10.59 4.06 2.09
CA TRP A 82 -9.87 5.34 2.09
C TRP A 82 -9.31 5.62 0.69
N ALA A 83 -8.81 6.85 0.49
CA ALA A 83 -8.23 7.23 -0.79
C ALA A 83 -6.99 8.09 -0.61
N CYS A 84 -6.12 8.07 -1.63
CA CYS A 84 -4.96 8.95 -1.71
C CYS A 84 -4.68 9.36 -3.16
N SER A 85 -3.90 10.42 -3.34
CA SER A 85 -3.28 10.78 -4.62
C SER A 85 -1.78 10.54 -4.50
N VAL A 86 -1.19 9.92 -5.52
CA VAL A 86 0.27 9.75 -5.63
C VAL A 86 0.81 10.73 -6.66
N GLU A 87 1.94 11.36 -6.37
CA GLU A 87 2.58 12.31 -7.27
C GLU A 87 3.07 11.57 -8.54
N PRO A 88 2.64 11.96 -9.75
CA PRO A 88 2.99 11.23 -10.98
C PRO A 88 4.50 11.16 -11.25
N GLY A 89 5.28 12.12 -10.75
CA GLY A 89 6.74 12.14 -10.84
C GLY A 89 7.47 11.22 -9.87
N SER A 90 6.74 10.49 -9.02
CA SER A 90 7.35 9.52 -8.10
C SER A 90 8.04 8.39 -8.87
N TYR A 91 9.18 7.94 -8.37
CA TYR A 91 9.90 6.80 -8.92
C TYR A 91 9.07 5.52 -8.75
N LEU A 92 8.88 5.08 -7.50
CA LEU A 92 7.99 3.97 -7.15
C LEU A 92 7.35 4.21 -5.78
N VAL A 93 6.03 4.08 -5.72
CA VAL A 93 5.21 4.10 -4.51
C VAL A 93 4.31 2.88 -4.53
N LYS A 94 4.28 2.16 -3.41
CA LYS A 94 3.39 1.03 -3.16
C LYS A 94 2.35 1.48 -2.13
N VAL A 95 1.08 1.34 -2.49
CA VAL A 95 -0.05 1.77 -1.66
C VAL A 95 -0.90 0.56 -1.33
N GLY A 96 -1.31 0.39 -0.07
CA GLY A 96 -2.09 -0.77 0.31
C GLY A 96 -2.21 -0.96 1.82
N VAL A 97 -2.17 -2.22 2.24
CA VAL A 97 -2.34 -2.62 3.64
C VAL A 97 -1.36 -3.73 4.03
N GLY A 98 -1.12 -3.88 5.33
CA GLY A 98 -0.25 -4.93 5.88
C GLY A 98 -0.63 -5.36 7.28
N LEU A 99 -0.37 -6.62 7.61
CA LEU A 99 -0.48 -7.16 8.96
C LEU A 99 0.51 -6.43 9.89
N GLU A 100 0.02 -5.89 10.99
CA GLU A 100 0.78 -5.00 11.89
C GLU A 100 2.06 -5.66 12.41
N SER A 101 1.99 -6.93 12.82
CA SER A 101 3.17 -7.66 13.31
C SER A 101 4.27 -7.80 12.25
N LYS A 102 3.90 -8.01 10.98
CA LYS A 102 4.84 -8.12 9.86
C LYS A 102 5.37 -6.76 9.41
N LEU A 103 4.55 -5.71 9.50
CA LEU A 103 5.03 -4.34 9.32
C LEU A 103 6.07 -4.00 10.41
N GLN A 104 5.80 -4.33 11.68
CA GLN A 104 6.74 -4.14 12.79
C GLN A 104 8.05 -4.88 12.55
N GLU A 105 8.01 -6.16 12.18
CA GLU A 105 9.23 -6.93 11.85
C GLU A 105 10.09 -6.21 10.79
N TRP A 106 9.45 -5.61 9.77
CA TRP A 106 10.16 -4.86 8.74
C TRP A 106 10.95 -3.66 9.28
N PHE A 107 10.43 -2.98 10.32
CA PHE A 107 11.14 -1.89 11.00
C PHE A 107 12.32 -2.34 11.86
N HIS A 108 12.37 -3.61 12.23
CA HIS A 108 13.45 -4.17 13.06
C HIS A 108 14.49 -4.93 12.24
N LEU A 109 14.29 -5.10 10.92
CA LEU A 109 15.27 -5.75 10.05
C LEU A 109 16.56 -4.93 9.97
N PRO A 110 17.75 -5.57 10.04
CA PRO A 110 19.01 -4.91 9.78
C PRO A 110 19.00 -4.24 8.40
N GLN A 111 19.43 -2.98 8.31
CA GLN A 111 19.40 -2.16 7.09
C GLN A 111 20.09 -2.82 5.88
N ASP A 112 21.04 -3.73 6.12
CA ASP A 112 21.80 -4.44 5.08
C ASP A 112 20.99 -5.55 4.36
N MET A 113 19.81 -5.93 4.89
CA MET A 113 18.86 -6.86 4.24
C MET A 113 17.72 -6.16 3.48
N ALA A 114 17.54 -4.85 3.66
CA ALA A 114 16.49 -4.08 2.97
C ALA A 114 16.93 -3.53 1.59
N SER A 115 18.20 -3.72 1.22
CA SER A 115 18.71 -3.40 -0.11
C SER A 115 18.39 -4.56 -1.05
N PRO A 116 17.79 -4.33 -2.23
CA PRO A 116 17.66 -5.38 -3.25
C PRO A 116 19.06 -5.70 -3.77
N ARG A 117 19.72 -6.69 -3.16
CA ARG A 117 20.88 -7.33 -3.76
C ARG A 117 20.35 -8.16 -4.91
N TYR A 118 20.33 -7.57 -6.11
CA TYR A 118 20.20 -8.34 -7.33
C TYR A 118 21.51 -9.12 -7.48
N ASP A 119 21.61 -10.26 -6.82
CA ASP A 119 22.71 -11.21 -7.00
C ASP A 119 22.24 -12.22 -8.05
N PRO A 120 22.69 -12.11 -9.31
CA PRO A 120 22.22 -12.97 -10.40
C PRO A 120 22.81 -14.39 -10.38
N ASP A 121 23.38 -14.84 -9.25
CA ASP A 121 23.90 -16.21 -9.13
C ASP A 121 23.57 -16.84 -7.77
N SER A 122 22.34 -17.32 -7.65
CA SER A 122 21.98 -18.34 -6.66
C SER A 122 20.98 -19.29 -7.29
N GLY A 123 21.50 -20.16 -8.15
CA GLY A 123 20.84 -21.43 -8.43
C GLY A 123 20.76 -22.22 -7.12
N HIS A 124 19.63 -22.14 -6.42
CA HIS A 124 19.34 -23.03 -5.31
C HIS A 124 17.95 -23.64 -5.49
N ASP A 125 17.98 -24.95 -5.69
CA ASP A 125 16.90 -25.92 -5.61
C ASP A 125 16.42 -26.06 -4.16
N SER A 126 15.92 -24.98 -3.56
CA SER A 126 15.26 -25.08 -2.25
C SER A 126 13.80 -25.44 -2.44
N GLY A 127 13.50 -26.71 -2.14
CA GLY A 127 12.15 -27.27 -2.11
C GLY A 127 11.17 -26.38 -1.34
N ALA A 128 10.15 -25.92 -2.06
CA ALA A 128 9.00 -25.24 -1.48
C ALA A 128 7.93 -26.28 -1.13
N GLU A 129 8.23 -27.10 -0.13
CA GLU A 129 7.22 -27.90 0.55
C GLU A 129 6.68 -27.03 1.72
N ASP A 130 5.35 -26.81 1.79
CA ASP A 130 4.55 -26.21 2.90
C ASP A 130 4.13 -24.71 2.91
N ALA A 131 4.33 -23.89 1.89
CA ALA A 131 3.80 -22.51 1.89
C ALA A 131 2.39 -22.34 1.27
N LEU A 132 1.57 -23.39 1.21
CA LEU A 132 0.49 -23.45 0.22
C LEU A 132 -0.90 -22.92 0.61
N ASP A 133 -1.14 -22.37 1.81
CA ASP A 133 -2.51 -21.98 2.19
C ASP A 133 -2.68 -20.70 3.04
N SER A 134 -1.62 -19.93 3.28
CA SER A 134 -1.74 -18.67 4.03
C SER A 134 -1.77 -17.46 3.09
N ALA A 135 -2.76 -16.57 3.29
CA ALA A 135 -2.80 -15.28 2.61
C ALA A 135 -1.51 -14.47 2.88
N PRO A 136 -1.04 -13.63 1.94
CA PRO A 136 0.18 -12.87 2.12
C PRO A 136 0.01 -11.81 3.22
N PRO A 137 1.07 -11.48 3.98
CA PRO A 137 0.99 -10.50 5.06
C PRO A 137 0.80 -9.05 4.58
N PHE A 138 0.97 -8.79 3.27
CA PHE A 138 0.83 -7.48 2.67
C PHE A 138 0.07 -7.56 1.35
N CYS A 139 -0.69 -6.51 1.05
CA CYS A 139 -1.35 -6.36 -0.25
C CYS A 139 -1.13 -4.93 -0.75
N PHE A 140 -0.28 -4.78 -1.76
CA PHE A 140 0.12 -3.48 -2.32
C PHE A 140 -0.16 -3.38 -3.81
N LEU A 141 -0.64 -2.22 -4.24
CA LEU A 141 -0.62 -1.82 -5.64
C LEU A 141 0.60 -0.92 -5.89
N THR A 142 1.40 -1.26 -6.90
CA THR A 142 2.62 -0.53 -7.24
C THR A 142 2.33 0.53 -8.30
N MET A 143 2.88 1.72 -8.11
CA MET A 143 2.73 2.84 -9.04
C MET A 143 4.01 3.68 -9.13
N GLY A 144 4.25 4.27 -10.29
CA GLY A 144 5.47 5.04 -10.59
C GLY A 144 5.39 5.66 -11.98
N MET A 145 6.03 6.81 -12.17
CA MET A 145 6.05 7.54 -13.45
C MET A 145 4.66 7.73 -14.08
N GLY A 146 3.66 8.05 -13.25
CA GLY A 146 2.27 8.23 -13.67
C GLY A 146 1.57 6.95 -14.14
N LYS A 147 2.09 5.78 -13.79
CA LYS A 147 1.51 4.47 -14.15
C LYS A 147 1.27 3.60 -12.92
N ILE A 148 0.29 2.71 -13.03
CA ILE A 148 0.10 1.55 -12.17
C ILE A 148 0.78 0.36 -12.84
N TYR A 149 1.50 -0.43 -12.05
CA TYR A 149 2.08 -1.71 -12.44
C TYR A 149 1.24 -2.82 -11.80
N LEU A 150 0.48 -3.55 -12.60
CA LEU A 150 -0.30 -4.66 -12.07
C LEU A 150 0.64 -5.82 -11.69
N PRO A 151 0.43 -6.46 -10.53
CA PRO A 151 1.07 -7.73 -10.22
C PRO A 151 0.77 -8.72 -11.35
N GLN A 152 1.82 -9.29 -11.95
CA GLN A 152 1.66 -10.39 -12.89
C GLN A 152 0.94 -11.51 -12.14
N HIS A 153 -0.21 -11.92 -12.64
CA HIS A 153 -0.93 -13.05 -12.06
C HIS A 153 0.01 -14.26 -12.14
N ASN A 154 0.35 -14.85 -11.01
CA ASN A 154 1.03 -16.14 -10.98
C ASN A 154 0.00 -17.18 -11.46
N TYR A 155 -0.19 -17.29 -12.77
CA TYR A 155 -0.97 -18.35 -13.40
C TYR A 155 -0.19 -19.66 -13.24
N HIS A 156 -0.17 -20.24 -12.04
CA HIS A 156 -0.05 -21.69 -11.90
C HIS A 156 -1.43 -22.30 -12.10
N HIS A 157 -1.89 -22.29 -13.37
CA HIS A 157 -2.94 -23.18 -13.79
C HIS A 157 -2.29 -24.38 -14.48
N HIS A 158 -2.48 -25.54 -13.85
CA HIS A 158 -2.23 -26.89 -14.35
C HIS A 158 -1.64 -27.02 -15.77
N HIS A 159 -0.39 -27.45 -15.84
CA HIS A 159 0.13 -28.13 -17.01
C HIS A 159 -0.51 -29.53 -17.10
N GLY A 160 -1.76 -29.57 -17.56
CA GLY A 160 -2.46 -30.79 -17.96
C GLY A 160 -2.17 -31.09 -19.42
N ASN A 161 -1.41 -32.15 -19.65
CA ASN A 161 -1.00 -32.69 -20.93
C ASN A 161 -2.17 -32.93 -21.91
N GLY A 162 -2.06 -32.44 -23.16
CA GLY A 162 -2.73 -33.06 -24.31
C GLY A 162 -3.61 -32.18 -25.22
N ASN A 163 -3.04 -31.87 -26.39
CA ASN A 163 -3.70 -31.92 -27.71
C ASN A 163 -4.49 -30.69 -28.24
N ARG A 164 -3.92 -30.11 -29.31
CA ARG A 164 -4.51 -29.33 -30.42
C ARG A 164 -4.91 -27.87 -30.17
N ASP A 165 -4.02 -27.00 -30.64
CA ASP A 165 -4.34 -25.67 -31.16
C ASP A 165 -5.46 -25.73 -32.21
N PRO A 166 -6.40 -24.77 -32.17
CA PRO A 166 -6.96 -24.21 -33.38
C PRO A 166 -6.43 -22.78 -33.55
N ILE A 167 -5.60 -22.66 -34.58
CA ILE A 167 -5.23 -21.44 -35.29
C ILE A 167 -6.38 -20.43 -35.29
N THR A 168 -6.18 -19.29 -34.62
CA THR A 168 -6.95 -18.08 -34.90
C THR A 168 -5.99 -16.99 -35.36
N ASN A 169 -6.04 -16.74 -36.67
CA ASN A 169 -5.39 -15.63 -37.35
C ASN A 169 -5.82 -14.29 -36.74
N GLY A 170 -4.86 -13.50 -36.30
CA GLY A 170 -5.07 -12.10 -35.94
C GLY A 170 -3.75 -11.46 -35.53
N ASN A 171 -3.28 -10.50 -36.31
CA ASN A 171 -2.06 -9.72 -36.12
C ASN A 171 -1.99 -9.01 -34.74
N THR A 172 -1.60 -9.72 -33.69
CA THR A 172 -1.24 -9.12 -32.40
C THR A 172 0.29 -9.01 -32.31
N PRO A 173 0.87 -7.81 -32.15
CA PRO A 173 2.29 -7.68 -31.87
C PRO A 173 2.61 -8.41 -30.55
N PRO A 174 3.81 -8.98 -30.38
CA PRO A 174 4.22 -9.57 -29.11
C PRO A 174 4.14 -8.49 -28.03
N THR A 175 3.27 -8.66 -27.04
CA THR A 175 3.04 -7.69 -25.95
C THR A 175 4.30 -7.60 -25.08
N PRO A 176 4.98 -6.44 -24.98
CA PRO A 176 6.13 -6.30 -24.11
C PRO A 176 5.65 -6.09 -22.66
N ALA A 177 6.25 -6.83 -21.72
CA ALA A 177 6.40 -6.50 -20.30
C ALA A 177 5.20 -5.84 -19.57
N GLY A 178 4.39 -6.64 -18.87
CA GLY A 178 3.52 -6.19 -17.75
C GLY A 178 2.37 -5.23 -18.13
N LEU A 179 1.14 -5.57 -17.74
CA LEU A 179 0.00 -4.68 -17.95
C LEU A 179 0.16 -3.43 -17.05
N THR A 180 0.52 -2.30 -17.67
CA THR A 180 0.54 -0.99 -17.00
C THR A 180 -0.70 -0.18 -17.35
N TYR A 181 -1.22 0.55 -16.38
CA TYR A 181 -2.40 1.43 -16.54
C TYR A 181 -2.03 2.87 -16.16
N PRO A 182 -2.73 3.90 -16.67
CA PRO A 182 -2.52 5.26 -16.20
C PRO A 182 -2.84 5.37 -14.69
N LEU A 183 -2.04 6.13 -13.97
CA LEU A 183 -2.30 6.48 -12.56
C LEU A 183 -3.58 7.33 -12.47
N PRO A 184 -4.63 6.91 -11.75
CA PRO A 184 -5.80 7.75 -11.53
C PRO A 184 -5.43 8.98 -10.67
N PRO A 185 -6.13 10.11 -10.81
CA PRO A 185 -5.92 11.28 -9.97
C PRO A 185 -6.17 10.99 -8.49
N ARG A 186 -6.99 9.97 -8.20
CA ARG A 186 -7.29 9.49 -6.86
C ARG A 186 -7.41 7.96 -6.87
N LEU A 187 -6.54 7.31 -6.12
CA LEU A 187 -6.58 5.88 -5.85
C LEU A 187 -7.42 5.62 -4.60
N GLY A 188 -8.44 4.77 -4.72
CA GLY A 188 -9.21 4.26 -3.60
C GLY A 188 -8.74 2.87 -3.18
N VAL A 189 -8.79 2.58 -1.89
CA VAL A 189 -8.47 1.26 -1.30
C VAL A 189 -9.62 0.85 -0.41
N CYS A 190 -10.16 -0.36 -0.64
CA CYS A 190 -11.18 -0.98 0.20
C CYS A 190 -10.63 -2.27 0.81
N LEU A 191 -10.57 -2.36 2.13
CA LEU A 191 -10.31 -3.59 2.85
C LEU A 191 -11.64 -4.20 3.31
N ASP A 192 -11.86 -5.46 3.00
CA ASP A 192 -12.89 -6.32 3.60
C ASP A 192 -12.17 -7.28 4.55
N PHE A 193 -12.16 -6.94 5.85
CA PHE A 193 -11.34 -7.65 6.83
C PHE A 193 -11.78 -9.10 6.97
N GLU A 194 -13.09 -9.34 7.06
CA GLU A 194 -13.66 -10.68 7.20
C GLU A 194 -13.36 -11.58 6.01
N LYS A 195 -13.21 -11.02 4.81
CA LYS A 195 -12.87 -11.78 3.60
C LYS A 195 -11.38 -11.84 3.29
N GLY A 196 -10.53 -11.15 4.07
CA GLY A 196 -9.09 -11.04 3.77
C GLY A 196 -8.82 -10.48 2.37
N ARG A 197 -9.62 -9.50 1.93
CA ARG A 197 -9.62 -8.99 0.56
C ARG A 197 -9.40 -7.50 0.50
N VAL A 198 -8.57 -7.07 -0.45
CA VAL A 198 -8.25 -5.66 -0.69
C VAL A 198 -8.53 -5.34 -2.15
N THR A 199 -9.42 -4.40 -2.40
CA THR A 199 -9.77 -3.95 -3.74
C THR A 199 -9.31 -2.51 -3.94
N PHE A 200 -8.64 -2.25 -5.06
CA PHE A 200 -8.14 -0.94 -5.47
C PHE A 200 -9.04 -0.37 -6.55
N TYR A 201 -9.33 0.93 -6.49
CA TYR A 201 -10.26 1.61 -7.38
C TYR A 201 -9.65 2.89 -7.95
N ASP A 202 -10.05 3.24 -9.16
CA ASP A 202 -10.06 4.65 -9.56
C ASP A 202 -11.22 5.30 -8.80
N ALA A 203 -10.90 6.09 -7.78
CA ALA A 203 -11.90 6.69 -6.90
C ALA A 203 -12.72 7.79 -7.60
N HIS A 204 -12.30 8.27 -8.77
CA HIS A 204 -13.07 9.23 -9.55
C HIS A 204 -14.20 8.53 -10.31
N SER A 205 -13.89 7.42 -11.00
CA SER A 205 -14.87 6.65 -11.78
C SER A 205 -15.54 5.52 -10.98
N LEU A 206 -15.08 5.24 -9.76
CA LEU A 206 -15.42 4.09 -8.93
C LEU A 206 -15.18 2.73 -9.62
N ARG A 207 -14.30 2.71 -10.62
CA ARG A 207 -13.96 1.48 -11.35
C ARG A 207 -12.92 0.67 -10.56
N PRO A 208 -13.13 -0.63 -10.34
CA PRO A 208 -12.10 -1.49 -9.77
C PRO A 208 -10.91 -1.62 -10.74
N LEU A 209 -9.71 -1.47 -10.21
CA LEU A 209 -8.44 -1.56 -10.93
C LEU A 209 -7.78 -2.91 -10.71
N TRP A 210 -7.73 -3.37 -9.46
CA TRP A 210 -7.12 -4.63 -9.08
C TRP A 210 -7.65 -5.09 -7.72
N GLU A 211 -7.59 -6.39 -7.46
CA GLU A 211 -7.96 -6.99 -6.19
C GLU A 211 -6.91 -8.03 -5.78
N GLY A 212 -6.62 -8.09 -4.49
CA GLY A 212 -5.75 -9.10 -3.91
C GLY A 212 -6.21 -9.52 -2.52
N HIS A 213 -5.40 -10.40 -1.92
CA HIS A 213 -5.63 -10.94 -0.59
C HIS A 213 -4.64 -10.37 0.42
N VAL A 214 -5.03 -10.35 1.69
CA VAL A 214 -4.16 -10.04 2.83
C VAL A 214 -4.51 -10.95 4.00
N ASP A 215 -3.51 -11.35 4.77
CA ASP A 215 -3.71 -12.04 6.03
C ASP A 215 -4.39 -11.11 7.06
N CYS A 216 -5.58 -11.52 7.50
CA CYS A 216 -6.37 -10.87 8.54
C CYS A 216 -6.39 -11.68 9.84
N SER A 217 -5.39 -12.53 10.08
CA SER A 217 -5.21 -13.27 11.35
C SER A 217 -4.97 -12.36 12.56
N GLY A 218 -4.60 -11.09 12.32
CA GLY A 218 -4.42 -10.04 13.32
C GLY A 218 -4.74 -8.65 12.77
N PRO A 219 -4.37 -7.58 13.50
CA PRO A 219 -4.65 -6.20 13.08
C PRO A 219 -3.94 -5.84 11.77
N VAL A 220 -4.68 -5.21 10.84
CA VAL A 220 -4.19 -4.80 9.52
C VAL A 220 -4.16 -3.26 9.43
N CYS A 221 -3.02 -2.70 9.05
CA CYS A 221 -2.84 -1.25 8.97
C CYS A 221 -2.78 -0.77 7.51
N PRO A 222 -3.28 0.44 7.19
CA PRO A 222 -2.91 1.14 5.96
C PRO A 222 -1.38 1.32 5.91
N ALA A 223 -0.77 0.99 4.78
CA ALA A 223 0.68 1.02 4.62
C ALA A 223 1.08 1.60 3.27
N PHE A 224 2.25 2.25 3.26
CA PHE A 224 2.80 2.96 2.12
C PHE A 224 4.30 2.73 2.06
N CYS A 225 4.80 2.20 0.95
CA CYS A 225 6.23 2.03 0.74
C CYS A 225 6.71 2.91 -0.41
N PHE A 226 7.75 3.70 -0.15
CA PHE A 226 8.42 4.55 -1.13
C PHE A 226 9.74 3.91 -1.50
N ILE A 227 10.01 3.77 -2.80
CA ILE A 227 11.30 3.29 -3.29
C ILE A 227 11.92 4.42 -4.10
N GLY A 228 13.15 4.80 -3.76
CA GLY A 228 13.79 6.01 -4.29
C GLY A 228 13.13 7.28 -3.76
N GLY A 229 12.54 8.09 -4.66
CA GLY A 229 11.83 9.30 -4.30
C GLY A 229 10.35 9.25 -4.71
N GLY A 230 9.47 9.82 -3.89
CA GLY A 230 8.05 9.87 -4.21
C GLY A 230 7.23 10.63 -3.17
N ALA A 231 5.99 10.95 -3.51
CA ALA A 231 5.08 11.59 -2.57
C ALA A 231 3.64 11.11 -2.76
N LEU A 232 2.88 11.19 -1.68
CA LEU A 232 1.45 10.94 -1.67
C LEU A 232 0.73 11.89 -0.72
N GLN A 233 -0.58 12.00 -0.92
CA GLN A 233 -1.48 12.76 -0.07
C GLN A 233 -2.76 11.94 0.15
N LEU A 234 -3.10 11.68 1.40
CA LEU A 234 -4.39 11.15 1.83
C LEU A 234 -5.50 12.13 1.44
N GLN A 235 -6.55 11.59 0.85
CA GLN A 235 -7.67 12.35 0.31
C GLN A 235 -8.84 12.20 1.27
N GLU A 236 -9.36 13.33 1.75
CA GLU A 236 -10.67 13.33 2.38
C GLU A 236 -11.71 12.97 1.33
N LEU A 237 -12.45 11.89 1.58
CA LEU A 237 -13.74 11.76 0.93
C LEU A 237 -14.69 12.73 1.60
N VAL A 238 -15.21 13.64 0.78
CA VAL A 238 -16.38 14.45 1.14
C VAL A 238 -17.58 13.50 1.20
N ALA A 239 -17.66 12.71 2.26
CA ALA A 239 -18.95 12.19 2.70
C ALA A 239 -19.77 13.42 3.10
N ASN A 240 -20.98 13.55 2.56
CA ASN A 240 -21.92 14.57 3.03
C ASN A 240 -21.98 14.50 4.56
N ARG A 241 -21.44 15.53 5.24
CA ARG A 241 -21.46 15.67 6.69
C ARG A 241 -22.90 15.78 7.15
N ASN A 242 -23.56 14.65 7.39
CA ASN A 242 -24.83 14.52 8.09
C ASN A 242 -25.01 13.07 8.55
N ALA A 243 -24.17 12.63 9.49
CA ALA A 243 -24.49 11.53 10.38
C ALA A 243 -23.63 11.69 11.64
N ASP A 244 -24.28 11.61 12.79
CA ASP A 244 -23.73 11.84 14.13
C ASP A 244 -22.38 11.16 14.36
N GLN A 245 -21.43 11.93 14.88
CA GLN A 245 -20.16 11.42 15.37
C GLN A 245 -20.41 10.66 16.67
N THR A 246 -20.35 9.33 16.64
CA THR A 246 -20.03 8.54 17.83
C THR A 246 -18.51 8.55 18.02
N PRO A 247 -18.01 8.80 19.25
CA PRO A 247 -16.57 9.01 19.46
C PRO A 247 -15.81 7.68 19.35
N VAL A 248 -14.91 7.59 18.37
CA VAL A 248 -13.91 6.51 18.27
C VAL A 248 -12.91 6.67 19.42
N ARG A 249 -12.70 5.60 20.20
CA ARG A 249 -11.75 5.58 21.32
C ARG A 249 -10.33 5.81 20.81
N ARG A 250 -9.79 7.01 21.05
CA ARG A 250 -8.37 7.31 20.93
C ARG A 250 -7.58 6.56 22.00
N VAL A 251 -6.56 5.81 21.61
CA VAL A 251 -5.60 5.18 22.53
C VAL A 251 -4.71 6.27 23.11
N THR A 252 -4.85 6.52 24.41
CA THR A 252 -3.92 7.39 25.16
C THR A 252 -2.93 6.49 25.87
N ILE A 253 -1.65 6.54 25.47
CA ILE A 253 -0.57 5.92 26.24
C ILE A 253 -0.32 6.84 27.44
N GLN A 254 -0.70 6.40 28.64
CA GLN A 254 -0.32 7.09 29.87
C GLN A 254 1.16 6.83 30.16
N PRO A 255 2.01 7.86 30.27
CA PRO A 255 3.35 7.69 30.83
C PRO A 255 3.22 7.39 32.33
N ARG A 256 3.77 6.26 32.76
CA ARG A 256 3.79 5.83 34.15
C ARG A 256 4.68 6.80 34.93
N VAL A 257 4.08 7.65 35.76
CA VAL A 257 4.82 8.50 36.72
C VAL A 257 5.25 7.61 37.88
N SER A 258 6.55 7.42 38.06
CA SER A 258 7.14 6.84 39.26
C SER A 258 7.04 7.85 40.41
N ASN A 259 6.04 7.66 41.27
CA ASN A 259 5.98 8.34 42.57
C ASN A 259 7.12 7.81 43.46
N LEU A 260 8.22 8.55 43.57
CA LEU A 260 9.05 8.51 44.77
C LEU A 260 8.29 9.22 45.88
N ASN A 261 7.59 8.43 46.70
CA ASN A 261 6.99 8.93 47.93
C ASN A 261 8.05 8.92 49.03
N ASN A 262 8.41 10.11 49.48
CA ASN A 262 9.10 10.35 50.73
C ASN A 262 8.14 10.02 51.89
N ASN A 263 8.64 9.40 52.98
CA ASN A 263 8.22 9.61 54.38
C ASN A 263 8.81 8.52 55.31
N ASN A 264 9.97 8.82 55.92
CA ASN A 264 10.17 9.00 57.36
C ASN A 264 11.67 9.04 57.68
#